data_AF-A0A3D1RDH9-F1
#
_entry.id   AF-A0A3D1RDH9-F1
#
_cell.length_a   1.000
_cell.length_b   1.000
_cell.length_c   1.000
_cell.angle_alpha   90.00
_cell.angle_beta   90.00
_cell.angle_gamma   90.00
#
_symmetry.space_group_name_H-M   'P 1'
#
loop_
_entity.id
_entity.type
_entity.pdbx_description
1 polymer ?
#
loop_
_entity_poly.entity_id
_entity_poly.type
_entity_poly.pdbx_seq_one_letter_code
_entity_poly.pdbx_strand_id
1 'polypeptide(L)' 'MKTTTLLLSAISITATTALAIYLIRKIKQSKRLKRIAEEGYETAIDILYPQKLNTKKLQYRPTIPA' A
#
# COMPACT_ATOMS: atom_id res chain seq x y z
N MET A 1 -27.10 -2.75 35.17
CA MET A 1 -25.88 -1.94 34.90
C MET A 1 -24.63 -2.78 34.64
N LYS A 2 -24.35 -3.87 35.39
CA LYS A 2 -23.14 -4.71 35.18
C LYS A 2 -23.12 -5.48 33.85
N THR A 3 -24.29 -5.90 33.35
CA THR A 3 -24.43 -6.64 32.08
C THR A 3 -24.23 -5.76 30.85
N THR A 4 -24.77 -4.54 30.88
CA THR A 4 -24.61 -3.55 29.81
C THR A 4 -23.16 -3.09 29.67
N THR A 5 -22.44 -2.87 30.79
CA THR A 5 -21.01 -2.51 30.74
C THR A 5 -20.15 -3.65 30.20
N LEU A 6 -20.50 -4.90 30.52
CA LEU A 6 -19.79 -6.09 30.05
C LEU A 6 -20.01 -6.33 28.54
N LEU A 7 -21.23 -6.07 28.05
CA LEU A 7 -21.53 -6.10 26.62
C LEU A 7 -20.77 -4.99 25.86
N LEU A 8 -20.77 -3.77 26.38
CA LEU A 8 -20.03 -2.65 25.80
C LEU A 8 -18.52 -2.92 25.72
N SER A 9 -17.93 -3.50 26.77
CA SER A 9 -16.52 -3.86 26.76
C SER A 9 -16.22 -4.93 25.71
N ALA A 10 -17.06 -5.98 25.61
CA ALA A 10 -16.87 -7.04 24.62
C ALA A 10 -16.96 -6.53 23.17
N ILE A 11 -17.93 -5.64 22.89
CA ILE A 11 -18.07 -5.01 21.57
C ILE A 11 -16.85 -4.15 21.26
N SER A 12 -16.37 -3.36 22.22
CA SER A 12 -15.20 -2.49 22.02
C SER A 12 -13.93 -3.28 21.68
N ILE A 13 -13.68 -4.41 22.35
CA ILE A 13 -12.52 -5.27 22.12
C ILE A 13 -12.61 -5.91 20.73
N THR A 14 -13.80 -6.37 20.35
CA THR A 14 -14.02 -7.00 19.04
C THR A 14 -13.87 -5.99 17.89
N ALA A 15 -14.43 -4.78 18.06
CA ALA A 15 -14.34 -3.74 17.05
C ALA A 15 -12.90 -3.24 16.86
N THR A 16 -12.17 -3.02 17.95
CA THR A 16 -10.78 -2.54 17.90
C THR A 16 -9.84 -3.57 17.28
N THR A 17 -9.98 -4.85 17.62
CA THR A 17 -9.19 -5.93 17.02
C THR A 17 -9.46 -6.10 15.53
N ALA A 18 -10.73 -6.07 15.11
CA ALA A 18 -11.10 -6.12 13.70
C ALA A 18 -10.53 -4.93 12.91
N LEU A 19 -10.61 -3.72 13.47
CA LEU A 19 -10.07 -2.52 12.86
C LEU A 19 -8.54 -2.56 12.75
N ALA A 20 -7.84 -3.03 13.78
CA ALA A 20 -6.39 -3.21 13.75
C ALA A 20 -5.95 -4.18 12.64
N ILE A 21 -6.63 -5.33 12.52
CA ILE A 21 -6.36 -6.32 11.46
C ILE A 21 -6.60 -5.72 10.07
N TYR A 22 -7.69 -4.97 9.90
CA TYR A 22 -7.99 -4.30 8.64
C TYR A 22 -6.90 -3.29 8.25
N LEU A 23 -6.46 -2.45 9.17
CA LEU A 23 -5.40 -1.46 8.92
C LEU A 23 -4.07 -2.14 8.54
N ILE A 24 -3.68 -3.20 9.24
CA ILE A 24 -2.47 -3.96 8.91
C ILE A 24 -2.56 -4.54 7.49
N ARG A 25 -3.70 -5.13 7.13
CA ARG A 25 -3.95 -5.65 5.78
C ARG A 25 -3.85 -4.55 4.73
N LYS A 26 -4.47 -3.40 4.98
CA LYS A 26 -4.47 -2.24 4.08
C LYS A 26 -3.06 -1.70 3.84
N ILE A 27 -2.24 -1.59 4.89
CA ILE A 27 -0.84 -1.15 4.78
C ILE A 27 -0.02 -2.15 3.97
N LYS A 28 -0.21 -3.46 4.18
CA LYS A 28 0.49 -4.48 3.41
C LYS A 28 0.11 -4.44 1.93
N GLN A 29 -1.18 -4.26 1.63
CA GLN A 29 -1.67 -4.12 0.26
C GLN A 29 -1.14 -2.84 -0.40
N SER A 30 -1.16 -1.70 0.28
CA SER A 30 -0.66 -0.44 -0.28
C SER A 30 0.84 -0.51 -0.58
N LYS A 31 1.65 -1.11 0.30
CA LYS A 31 3.08 -1.35 0.04
C LYS A 31 3.30 -2.24 -1.19
N ARG A 32 2.50 -3.30 -1.36
CA ARG A 32 2.60 -4.18 -2.52
C ARG A 32 2.21 -3.46 -3.81
N LEU A 33 1.09 -2.74 -3.81
CA LEU A 33 0.64 -1.98 -4.97
C LEU A 33 1.64 -0.90 -5.36
N LYS A 34 2.21 -0.19 -4.38
CA LYS A 34 3.26 0.79 -4.60
C LYS A 34 4.49 0.16 -5.26
N ARG A 35 4.94 -1.00 -4.78
CA ARG A 35 6.07 -1.72 -5.40
C ARG A 35 5.78 -2.11 -6.84
N ILE A 36 4.61 -2.68 -7.11
CA ILE A 36 4.21 -3.06 -8.48
C ILE A 36 4.17 -1.83 -9.39
N ALA A 37 3.63 -0.71 -8.91
CA ALA A 37 3.63 0.53 -9.66
C ALA A 37 5.07 0.99 -9.94
N GLU A 38 5.94 1.05 -8.92
CA GLU A 38 7.35 1.43 -9.07
C GLU A 38 8.09 0.53 -10.07
N GLU A 39 7.97 -0.80 -9.96
CA GLU A 39 8.57 -1.76 -10.89
C GLU A 39 8.02 -1.61 -12.31
N GLY A 40 6.71 -1.40 -12.45
CA GLY A 40 6.05 -1.13 -13.72
C GLY A 40 6.54 0.17 -14.38
N TYR A 41 6.78 1.21 -13.58
CA TYR A 41 7.33 2.48 -14.06
C TYR A 41 8.75 2.31 -14.60
N GLU A 42 9.62 1.61 -13.88
CA GLU A 42 11.00 1.39 -14.31
C GLU A 42 11.06 0.52 -15.58
N THR A 43 10.18 -0.48 -15.70
CA THR A 43 10.12 -1.37 -16.88
C THR A 43 9.38 -0.77 -18.08
N ALA A 44 8.52 0.25 -17.88
CA ALA A 44 7.74 0.85 -18.96
C ALA A 44 8.62 1.42 -20.08
N ILE A 45 9.80 1.94 -19.75
CA ILE A 45 10.72 2.51 -20.74
C ILE A 45 11.31 1.45 -21.65
N ASP A 46 11.65 0.29 -21.10
CA ASP A 46 12.20 -0.83 -21.89
C ASP A 46 11.13 -1.37 -22.86
N ILE A 47 9.85 -1.35 -22.45
CA ILE A 47 8.71 -1.75 -23.30
C ILE A 47 8.41 -0.69 -24.37
N LEU A 48 8.36 0.60 -23.98
CA LEU A 48 7.96 1.70 -24.87
C LEU A 48 9.08 2.12 -25.84
N TYR A 49 10.34 1.97 -25.43
CA TYR A 49 11.51 2.43 -26.18
C TYR A 49 12.60 1.35 -26.27
N PRO A 50 12.30 0.17 -26.86
CA PRO A 50 13.18 -1.00 -26.83
C PRO A 50 14.53 -0.79 -27.54
N GLN A 51 14.63 0.23 -28.41
CA GLN A 51 15.84 0.54 -29.18
C GLN A 51 16.74 1.58 -28.49
N LYS A 52 16.29 2.18 -27.38
CA LYS A 52 17.03 3.23 -26.68
C LYS A 52 17.91 2.57 -25.60
N LEU A 53 19.22 2.55 -25.83
CA LEU A 53 20.18 2.04 -24.84
C LEU A 53 20.09 2.86 -23.54
N ASN A 54 19.55 2.23 -22.49
CA ASN A 54 19.43 2.81 -21.16
C ASN A 54 20.80 2.75 -20.46
N THR A 55 21.75 3.59 -20.88
CA THR A 55 23.15 3.56 -20.43
C THR A 55 23.38 4.17 -19.04
N LYS A 56 22.36 4.83 -18.46
CA LYS A 56 22.40 5.34 -17.09
C LYS A 56 21.22 4.75 -16.32
N LYS A 57 21.52 4.30 -15.10
CA LYS A 57 20.57 3.82 -14.09
C LYS A 57 19.70 4.99 -13.56
N LEU A 58 19.01 5.68 -14.46
CA LEU A 58 18.08 6.76 -14.15
C LEU A 58 16.86 6.12 -13.50
N GLN A 59 16.49 6.57 -12.29
CA GLN A 59 15.26 6.14 -11.64
C GLN A 59 14.10 6.95 -12.23
N TYR A 60 13.21 6.26 -12.94
CA TYR A 60 12.09 6.90 -13.62
C TYR A 60 10.88 6.94 -12.70
N ARG A 61 10.92 7.83 -11.71
CA ARG A 61 9.80 8.06 -10.79
C ARG A 61 8.92 9.20 -11.32
N PRO A 62 7.59 9.14 -11.17
CA PRO A 62 6.74 10.27 -11.49
C PRO A 62 7.13 11.47 -10.63
N THR A 63 7.57 12.55 -11.28
CA THR A 63 7.74 13.86 -10.63
C THR A 63 6.34 14.44 -10.43
N ILE A 64 5.91 14.58 -9.18
CA ILE A 64 4.73 15.37 -8.87
C ILE A 64 5.12 16.83 -9.16
N PRO A 65 4.47 17.54 -10.09
CA PRO A 65 4.71 18.97 -10.26
C PRO A 65 4.38 19.68 -8.95
N ALA A 66 5.28 20.58 -8.53
CA ALA A 66 5.12 21.40 -7.32
C ALA A 66 3.92 22.34 -7.41
#